data_AF-Q6ZE79-F1
#
_entry.id   AF-Q6ZE79-F1
#
_cell.length_a   1.000
_cell.length_b   1.000
_cell.length_c   1.000
_cell.angle_alpha   90.00
_cell.angle_beta   90.00
_cell.angle_gamma   90.00
#
_symmetry.space_group_name_H-M   'P 1'
#
loop_
_entity.id
_entity.type
_entity.pdbx_description
1 polymer ?
#
loop_
_entity_poly.entity_id
_entity_poly.type
_entity_poly.pdbx_seq_one_letter_code
_entity_poly.pdbx_strand_id
1 'polypeptide(L)' 'MTAQEKLYQLIQTLPEKEVSEILNFAESLWPKVSSPKIPAGTLTGLRGIAKPTGPVPSDAELQRQYTDYLKEKYL' A
#
# COMPACT_ATOMS: atom_id res chain seq x y z
N MET A 1 -6.77 34.87 -5.47
CA MET A 1 -6.85 33.74 -6.42
C MET A 1 -6.41 32.47 -5.72
N THR A 2 -7.29 31.48 -5.70
CA THR A 2 -7.03 30.17 -5.11
C THR A 2 -6.32 29.24 -6.10
N ALA A 3 -5.68 28.17 -5.61
CA ALA A 3 -5.01 27.20 -6.47
C ALA A 3 -5.96 26.52 -7.47
N GLN A 4 -7.23 26.34 -7.07
CA GLN A 4 -8.27 25.73 -7.90
C GLN A 4 -8.67 26.62 -9.08
N GLU A 5 -8.81 27.94 -8.86
CA GLU A 5 -9.11 28.89 -9.94
C GLU A 5 -8.02 28.93 -11.01
N LYS A 6 -6.74 28.86 -10.59
CA LYS A 6 -5.61 28.80 -11.51
C LYS A 6 -5.60 27.52 -12.35
N LEU A 7 -5.95 26.38 -11.76
CA LEU A 7 -6.08 25.12 -12.48
C LEU A 7 -7.21 25.17 -13.51
N TYR A 8 -8.37 25.74 -13.15
CA TYR A 8 -9.48 25.89 -14.10
C TYR A 8 -9.12 26.77 -15.30
N GLN A 9 -8.41 27.88 -15.06
CA GLN A 9 -7.93 28.72 -16.16
C GLN A 9 -6.93 27.98 -17.05
N LEU A 10 -6.01 27.21 -16.46
CA LEU A 10 -5.03 26.45 -17.22
C LEU A 10 -5.70 25.40 -18.12
N ILE A 11 -6.66 24.64 -17.58
CA ILE A 11 -7.43 23.62 -18.33
C ILE A 11 -8.24 24.25 -19.47
N GLN A 12 -8.77 25.46 -19.31
CA GLN A 12 -9.50 26.17 -20.37
C GLN A 12 -8.60 26.64 -21.52
N THR A 13 -7.31 26.85 -21.27
CA THR A 13 -6.34 27.31 -22.29
C THR A 13 -5.62 26.18 -23.03
N LEU A 14 -5.79 24.93 -22.57
CA LEU A 14 -5.10 23.77 -23.12
C LEU A 14 -5.83 23.22 -24.37
N PRO A 15 -5.10 22.78 -25.41
CA PRO A 15 -5.67 22.11 -26.57
C PRO A 15 -6.30 20.76 -26.18
N GLU A 16 -7.39 20.35 -26.85
CA GLU A 16 -8.18 19.15 -26.52
C GLU A 16 -7.35 17.87 -26.32
N LYS A 17 -6.26 17.74 -27.08
CA LYS A 17 -5.35 16.59 -27.00
C LYS A 17 -4.69 16.49 -25.62
N GLU A 18 -4.27 17.62 -25.04
CA GLU A 18 -3.60 17.68 -23.74
C GLU A 18 -4.61 17.55 -22.59
N VAL A 19 -5.86 17.99 -22.78
CA VAL A 19 -6.94 17.77 -21.82
C VAL A 19 -7.22 16.28 -21.63
N SER A 20 -7.17 15.49 -22.72
CA SER A 20 -7.35 14.04 -22.65
C SER A 20 -6.25 13.33 -21.85
N GLU A 21 -5.01 13.80 -21.95
CA GLU A 21 -3.87 13.26 -21.19
C GLU A 21 -4.00 13.57 -19.69
N ILE A 22 -4.45 14.77 -19.35
CA ILE A 22 -4.72 15.17 -17.96
C ILE A 22 -5.85 14.34 -17.36
N LEU A 23 -6.91 14.06 -18.12
CA LEU A 23 -8.00 13.19 -17.69
C LEU A 23 -7.51 11.75 -17.44
N ASN A 24 -6.73 11.19 -18.37
CA ASN A 24 -6.13 9.86 -18.21
C ASN A 24 -5.20 9.79 -16.99
N PHE A 25 -4.42 10.85 -16.75
CA PHE A 25 -3.56 10.95 -15.58
C PHE A 25 -4.37 11.05 -14.28
N ALA A 26 -5.44 11.85 -14.26
CA ALA A 26 -6.34 11.95 -13.11
C ALA A 26 -7.02 10.61 -12.81
N GLU A 27 -7.45 9.87 -13.84
CA GLU A 27 -7.98 8.51 -13.71
C GLU A 27 -6.93 7.52 -13.18
N SER A 28 -5.65 7.67 -13.56
CA SER A 28 -4.56 6.85 -13.02
C SER A 28 -4.25 7.15 -11.55
N LEU A 29 -4.42 8.41 -11.14
CA LEU A 29 -4.20 8.87 -9.77
C LEU A 29 -5.38 8.58 -8.85
N TRP A 30 -6.59 8.44 -9.40
CA TRP A 30 -7.70 7.93 -8.62
C TRP A 30 -7.28 6.55 -8.11
N PRO A 31 -7.16 6.37 -6.78
CA PRO A 31 -6.91 5.05 -6.25
C PRO A 31 -8.08 4.22 -6.73
N LYS A 32 -7.81 3.18 -7.52
CA LYS A 32 -8.78 2.12 -7.75
C LYS A 32 -9.15 1.64 -6.36
N VAL A 33 -10.27 2.13 -5.83
CA VAL A 33 -10.95 1.57 -4.66
C VAL A 33 -11.61 0.27 -5.12
N SER A 34 -10.86 -0.56 -5.85
CA SER A 34 -10.99 -1.98 -5.71
C SER A 34 -10.46 -2.22 -4.30
N SER A 35 -11.36 -2.15 -3.32
CA SER A 35 -11.16 -2.89 -2.07
C SER A 35 -10.69 -4.28 -2.50
N PRO A 36 -9.42 -4.63 -2.33
CA PRO A 36 -9.01 -5.98 -2.65
C PRO A 36 -9.88 -6.82 -1.71
N LYS A 37 -10.72 -7.68 -2.28
CA LYS A 37 -11.39 -8.72 -1.50
C LYS A 37 -10.26 -9.69 -1.17
N ILE A 38 -9.42 -9.30 -0.20
CA ILE A 38 -8.25 -10.04 0.25
C ILE A 38 -8.83 -11.38 0.70
N PRO A 39 -8.50 -12.48 0.01
CA PRO A 39 -8.96 -13.79 0.43
C PRO A 39 -8.53 -14.01 1.88
N ALA A 40 -9.45 -14.48 2.72
CA ALA A 40 -9.12 -14.88 4.08
C ALA A 40 -7.93 -15.86 4.02
N GLY A 41 -6.77 -15.42 4.53
CA GLY A 41 -5.51 -16.17 4.45
C GLY A 41 -4.36 -15.48 3.71
N THR A 42 -4.57 -14.33 3.06
CA THR A 42 -3.47 -13.60 2.38
C THR A 42 -2.80 -12.62 3.35
N LEU A 43 -1.50 -12.82 3.61
CA LEU A 43 -0.65 -12.03 4.52
C LEU A 43 -0.56 -10.53 4.16
N THR A 44 -1.11 -10.10 3.03
CA THR A 44 -1.16 -8.70 2.57
C THR A 44 -2.14 -7.82 3.35
N GLY A 45 -3.01 -8.40 4.18
CA GLY A 45 -3.83 -7.67 5.16
C GLY A 45 -3.02 -7.11 6.34
N LEU A 46 -1.76 -7.52 6.53
CA LEU A 46 -0.88 -7.04 7.59
C LEU A 46 -0.18 -5.75 7.16
N ARG A 47 -0.94 -4.70 6.81
CA ARG A 47 -0.36 -3.36 6.70
C ARG A 47 -0.10 -2.88 8.14
N GLY A 48 1.12 -3.19 8.61
CA GLY A 48 1.45 -3.20 10.02
C GLY A 48 1.74 -4.64 10.44
N ILE A 49 2.94 -5.11 10.08
CA ILE A 49 3.61 -6.25 10.72
C ILE A 49 3.23 -6.19 12.20
N ALA A 50 2.52 -7.19 12.72
CA ALA A 50 2.07 -7.21 14.10
C ALA A 50 3.29 -6.96 14.99
N LYS A 51 3.46 -5.72 15.47
CA LYS A 51 4.52 -5.41 16.42
C LYS A 51 4.22 -6.30 17.62
N PRO A 52 5.12 -7.21 18.00
CA PRO A 52 4.94 -7.96 19.22
C PRO A 52 4.68 -6.94 20.33
N THR A 53 3.74 -7.22 21.24
CA THR A 53 3.46 -6.34 22.39
C THR A 53 4.67 -6.25 23.35
N GLY A 54 5.73 -7.02 23.08
CA GLY A 54 6.98 -7.06 23.84
C GLY A 54 8.20 -6.54 23.05
N PRO A 55 9.39 -6.60 23.65
CA PRO A 55 10.62 -6.19 22.99
C PRO A 55 10.82 -7.01 21.71
N VAL A 56 11.40 -6.37 20.69
CA VAL A 56 11.82 -7.07 19.47
C VAL A 56 12.84 -8.11 19.90
N PRO A 57 12.59 -9.42 19.66
CA PRO A 57 13.54 -10.46 20.03
C PRO A 57 14.85 -10.26 19.29
N SER A 58 15.95 -10.59 19.96
CA SER A 58 17.27 -10.61 19.34
C SER A 58 17.37 -11.75 18.33
N ASP A 59 18.33 -11.65 17.41
CA ASP A 59 18.58 -12.68 16.40
C ASP A 59 18.84 -14.06 17.03
N ALA A 60 19.53 -14.10 18.17
CA ALA A 60 19.81 -15.34 18.90
C ALA A 60 18.53 -15.98 19.46
N GLU A 61 17.59 -15.17 19.97
CA GLU A 61 16.31 -15.64 20.47
C GLU A 61 15.42 -16.14 19.33
N LEU A 62 15.40 -15.45 18.19
CA LEU A 62 14.68 -15.87 16.99
C LEU A 62 15.19 -17.21 16.47
N GLN A 63 16.50 -17.39 16.38
CA GLN A 63 17.11 -18.65 15.96
C GLN A 63 16.73 -19.81 16.88
N ARG A 64 16.76 -19.58 18.19
CA ARG A 64 16.38 -20.60 19.18
C ARG A 64 14.90 -20.99 19.03
N GLN A 65 14.00 -20.01 19.00
CA GLN A 65 12.56 -20.24 18.85
C GLN A 65 12.24 -20.99 17.55
N TYR A 66 12.89 -20.61 16.45
CA TYR A 66 12.69 -21.28 15.17
C TYR A 66 13.21 -22.73 15.20
N THR A 67 14.34 -22.96 15.86
CA THR A 67 14.89 -24.31 16.03
C THR A 67 13.95 -25.19 16.86
N ASP A 68 13.41 -24.66 17.95
CA ASP A 68 12.47 -25.38 18.80
C ASP A 68 11.16 -25.72 18.04
N TYR A 69 10.63 -24.78 17.26
CA TYR A 69 9.49 -25.02 16.38
C TYR A 69 9.76 -26.13 15.36
N LEU A 70 10.94 -26.12 14.72
CA LEU A 70 11.29 -27.14 13.74
C LEU A 70 11.43 -28.53 14.37
N LYS A 71 11.93 -28.60 15.62
CA LYS A 71 11.96 -29.85 16.37
C LYS A 71 10.55 -30.35 16.64
N GLU A 72 9.67 -29.53 17.21
CA GLU A 72 8.28 -29.94 17.48
C GLU A 72 7.52 -30.38 16.23
N LYS A 73 7.82 -29.77 15.08
CA LYS A 73 7.13 -30.07 13.82
C LYS A 73 7.60 -31.36 13.14
N TYR A 74 8.88 -31.72 13.29
CA TYR A 74 9.51 -32.76 12.47
C TYR A 74 10.19 -33.88 13.25
N LEU A 75 10.34 -33.75 14.57
CA LEU A 75 10.89 -34.77 15.47
C LEU A 75 9.81 -35.26 16.43
#